data_AF-A0A2E9III2-F1
#
_entry.id   AF-A0A2E9III2-F1
#
_cell.length_a   1.000
_cell.length_b   1.000
_cell.length_c   1.000
_cell.angle_alpha   90.00
_cell.angle_beta   90.00
_cell.angle_gamma   90.00
#
_symmetry.space_group_name_H-M   'P 1'
#
loop_
_entity.id
_entity.type
_entity.pdbx_description
1 polymer ?
#
loop_
_entity_poly.entity_id
_entity_poly.type
_entity_poly.pdbx_seq_one_letter_code
_entity_poly.pdbx_strand_id
1 'polypeptide(L)'
;MKTNRYLKPHNGKSRRHRRPLANKNRAAKAPRSNSDRAEMIRQAWVAEKIEQRKKAKAMKADGPCCASQKAVQETNQKLLAELQSTVCNRVWNNELGCWQGIIPRRFIQKNLRHMPHFVEFAGENGYRRS
;
A
#
# COMPACT_ATOMS: atom_id res chain seq x y z
N MET A 1 -45.55 -44.53 -24.49
CA MET A 1 -44.98 -43.79 -25.64
C MET A 1 -44.29 -42.54 -25.12
N LYS A 2 -42.96 -42.48 -25.21
CA LYS A 2 -42.12 -41.35 -24.73
C LYS A 2 -41.73 -40.51 -25.95
N THR A 3 -42.17 -39.26 -26.03
CA THR A 3 -41.76 -38.35 -27.11
C THR A 3 -40.41 -37.70 -26.79
N ASN A 4 -39.39 -38.10 -27.54
CA ASN A 4 -38.07 -37.47 -27.63
C ASN A 4 -38.21 -35.96 -27.91
N ARG A 5 -37.88 -35.11 -26.93
CA ARG A 5 -37.63 -33.69 -27.20
C ARG A 5 -36.14 -33.52 -27.49
N TYR A 6 -35.86 -33.22 -28.75
CA TYR A 6 -34.56 -32.87 -29.30
C TYR A 6 -33.95 -31.69 -28.51
N LEU A 7 -33.01 -31.97 -27.61
CA LEU A 7 -32.20 -30.96 -26.94
C LEU A 7 -31.16 -30.46 -27.95
N LYS A 8 -31.38 -29.26 -28.52
CA LYS A 8 -30.32 -28.55 -29.25
C LYS A 8 -29.18 -28.26 -28.28
N PRO A 9 -27.91 -28.56 -28.61
CA PRO A 9 -26.79 -28.13 -27.79
C PRO A 9 -26.69 -26.60 -27.86
N HIS A 10 -26.86 -25.94 -26.72
CA HIS A 10 -26.55 -24.52 -26.60
C HIS A 10 -25.04 -24.35 -26.78
N ASN A 11 -24.63 -23.95 -27.99
CA ASN A 11 -23.29 -23.47 -28.27
C ASN A 11 -23.16 -22.05 -27.68
N GLY A 12 -23.12 -21.99 -26.35
CA GLY A 12 -23.02 -20.78 -25.55
C GLY A 12 -21.61 -20.23 -25.56
N LYS A 13 -21.24 -19.63 -26.70
CA LYS A 13 -20.04 -18.81 -26.86
C LYS A 13 -19.80 -17.96 -25.61
N SER A 14 -18.56 -18.01 -25.14
CA SER A 14 -17.96 -17.21 -24.08
C SER A 14 -18.71 -15.92 -23.75
N ARG A 15 -19.44 -15.91 -22.64
CA ARG A 15 -19.78 -14.66 -21.93
C ARG A 15 -19.12 -14.60 -20.56
N ARG A 16 -17.82 -14.94 -20.51
CA ARG A 16 -16.90 -14.14 -19.68
C ARG A 16 -16.76 -12.77 -20.34
N HIS A 17 -17.87 -12.02 -20.37
CA HIS A 17 -17.76 -10.58 -20.47
C HIS A 17 -17.00 -10.18 -19.22
N ARG A 18 -15.73 -9.84 -19.41
CA ARG A 18 -14.96 -9.04 -18.45
C ARG A 18 -15.89 -7.91 -18.03
N ARG A 19 -16.49 -8.00 -16.84
CA ARG A 19 -17.03 -6.81 -16.19
C ARG A 19 -15.84 -5.85 -16.20
N PRO A 20 -15.94 -4.67 -16.83
CA PRO A 20 -14.95 -3.65 -16.58
C PRO A 20 -14.96 -3.49 -15.06
N LEU A 21 -13.83 -3.79 -14.41
CA LEU A 21 -13.61 -3.35 -13.03
C LEU A 21 -13.73 -1.84 -13.13
N ALA A 22 -14.93 -1.34 -12.83
CA ALA A 22 -15.23 0.07 -12.88
C ALA A 22 -14.16 0.74 -12.05
N ASN A 23 -13.34 1.54 -12.74
CA ASN A 23 -12.26 2.29 -12.17
C ASN A 23 -12.87 3.10 -11.01
N LYS A 24 -12.61 2.69 -9.76
CA LYS A 24 -13.18 3.29 -8.53
C LYS A 24 -12.65 4.71 -8.26
N ASN A 25 -12.12 5.35 -9.29
CA ASN A 25 -11.56 6.69 -9.31
C ASN A 25 -12.46 7.68 -10.05
N ARG A 26 -13.75 7.36 -10.29
CA ARG A 26 -14.73 8.43 -10.45
C ARG A 26 -14.90 9.05 -9.06
N ALA A 27 -14.50 10.30 -8.92
CA ALA A 27 -14.92 11.17 -7.83
C ALA A 27 -16.45 11.23 -7.86
N ALA A 28 -17.10 10.21 -7.28
CA ALA A 28 -18.53 10.22 -7.08
C ALA A 28 -18.79 11.44 -6.21
N LYS A 29 -19.58 12.38 -6.73
CA LYS A 29 -20.10 13.48 -5.91
C LYS A 29 -20.60 12.86 -4.61
N ALA A 30 -20.15 13.40 -3.48
CA ALA A 30 -20.51 12.85 -2.19
C ALA A 30 -22.03 12.65 -2.16
N PRO A 31 -22.54 11.48 -1.73
CA PRO A 31 -23.97 11.23 -1.71
C PRO A 31 -24.64 12.34 -0.88
N ARG A 32 -25.46 13.15 -1.55
CA ARG A 32 -26.29 14.19 -0.94
C ARG A 32 -27.51 13.49 -0.35
N SER A 33 -27.84 13.78 0.90
CA SER A 33 -29.03 13.21 1.52
C SER A 33 -30.28 13.93 1.02
N ASN A 34 -31.43 13.28 1.14
CA ASN A 34 -32.70 13.74 0.57
C ASN A 34 -33.28 15.01 1.24
N SER A 35 -32.65 15.54 2.29
CA SER A 35 -33.06 16.79 2.97
C SER A 35 -31.87 17.52 3.61
N ASP A 36 -32.03 18.83 3.80
CA ASP A 36 -31.01 19.69 4.42
C ASP A 36 -30.69 19.27 5.85
N ARG A 37 -31.72 18.90 6.63
CA ARG A 37 -31.57 18.36 7.99
C ARG A 37 -30.74 17.07 8.00
N ALA A 38 -30.95 16.19 7.02
CA ALA A 38 -30.17 14.97 6.90
C ALA A 38 -28.72 15.25 6.48
N GLU A 39 -28.47 16.31 5.68
CA GLU A 39 -27.10 16.69 5.31
C GLU A 39 -26.35 17.23 6.53
N MET A 40 -27.02 18.03 7.37
CA MET A 40 -26.45 18.51 8.63
C MET A 40 -26.05 17.36 9.56
N ILE A 41 -26.94 16.38 9.77
CA ILE A 41 -26.65 15.21 10.61
C ILE A 41 -25.49 14.39 10.03
N ARG A 42 -25.45 14.20 8.71
CA ARG A 42 -24.36 13.48 8.04
C ARG A 42 -23.02 14.20 8.19
N GLN A 43 -23.00 15.52 8.01
CA GLN A 43 -21.79 16.33 8.17
C GLN A 43 -21.29 16.30 9.61
N ALA A 44 -22.18 16.42 10.60
CA ALA A 44 -21.83 16.31 12.01
C ALA A 44 -21.22 14.94 12.35
N TRP A 45 -21.83 13.84 11.87
CA TRP A 45 -21.29 12.50 12.04
C TRP A 45 -19.93 12.29 11.35
N VAL A 46 -19.75 12.83 10.13
CA VAL A 46 -18.46 12.76 9.42
C VAL A 46 -17.39 13.55 10.17
N ALA A 47 -17.71 14.75 10.66
CA ALA A 47 -16.80 15.58 11.45
C ALA A 47 -16.38 14.86 12.74
N GLU A 48 -17.34 14.29 13.48
CA GLU A 48 -17.08 13.50 14.67
C GLU A 48 -16.16 12.30 14.36
N LYS A 49 -16.42 11.58 13.26
CA LYS A 49 -15.57 10.45 12.85
C LYS A 49 -14.17 10.89 12.43
N ILE A 50 -14.02 12.04 11.78
CA ILE A 50 -12.71 12.61 11.44
C ILE A 50 -11.95 12.95 12.73
N GLU A 51 -12.59 13.60 13.70
CA GLU A 51 -11.98 13.92 14.99
C GLU A 51 -11.61 12.67 15.78
N GLN A 52 -12.46 11.63 15.82
CA GLN A 52 -12.13 10.34 16.41
C GLN A 52 -10.89 9.71 15.75
N ARG A 53 -10.79 9.77 14.41
CA ARG A 53 -9.61 9.27 13.67
C ARG A 53 -8.35 10.08 13.96
N LYS A 54 -8.45 11.41 14.06
CA LYS A 54 -7.31 12.27 14.43
C LYS A 54 -6.82 11.95 15.84
N LYS A 55 -7.73 11.82 16.82
CA LYS A 55 -7.39 11.42 18.19
C LYS A 55 -6.74 10.04 18.25
N ALA A 56 -7.31 9.05 17.55
CA ALA A 56 -6.72 7.72 17.45
C ALA A 56 -5.35 7.73 16.77
N LYS A 57 -5.14 8.59 15.76
CA LYS A 57 -3.85 8.76 15.09
C LYS A 57 -2.81 9.45 15.99
N ALA A 58 -3.23 10.45 16.78
CA ALA A 58 -2.37 11.12 17.74
C ALA A 58 -1.96 10.18 18.89
N MET A 59 -2.87 9.35 19.38
CA MET A 59 -2.55 8.30 20.37
C MET A 59 -1.64 7.21 19.80
N LYS A 60 -1.72 6.96 18.48
CA LYS A 60 -0.84 6.05 17.73
C LYS A 60 0.36 6.78 17.10
N ALA A 61 0.68 8.00 17.50
CA ALA A 61 1.94 8.60 17.13
C ALA A 61 3.04 7.81 17.85
N ASP A 62 3.39 6.66 17.26
CA ASP A 62 4.51 5.83 17.66
C ASP A 62 5.70 6.78 17.77
N GLY A 63 6.30 6.85 18.96
CA GLY A 63 7.49 7.66 19.19
C GLY A 63 8.62 7.31 18.22
N PRO A 64 9.80 7.95 18.33
CA PRO A 64 10.92 7.62 17.47
C PRO A 64 11.16 6.10 17.52
N CYS A 65 11.26 5.48 16.35
CA CYS A 65 11.36 4.02 16.23
C CYS A 65 12.52 3.43 17.06
N CYS A 66 13.57 4.23 17.25
CA CYS A 66 14.70 3.93 18.12
C CYS A 66 14.84 5.05 19.16
N ALA A 67 15.14 4.68 20.40
CA ALA A 67 15.20 5.62 21.52
C ALA A 67 16.36 6.63 21.46
N SER A 68 17.42 6.35 20.70
CA SER A 68 18.61 7.19 20.60
C SER A 68 19.28 7.09 19.22
N GLN A 69 20.13 8.05 18.88
CA GLN A 69 20.89 8.04 17.62
C GLN A 69 21.85 6.85 17.53
N LYS A 70 22.43 6.42 18.66
CA LYS A 70 23.25 5.19 18.72
C LYS A 70 22.41 3.95 18.34
N ALA A 71 21.20 3.83 18.89
CA ALA A 71 20.29 2.75 18.54
C ALA A 71 19.86 2.77 17.07
N VAL A 72 19.71 3.97 16.47
CA VAL A 72 19.48 4.11 15.02
C VAL A 72 20.65 3.53 14.23
N GLN A 73 21.89 3.91 14.56
CA GLN A 73 23.08 3.44 13.84
C GLN A 73 23.28 1.93 13.97
N GLU A 74 23.15 1.38 15.18
CA GLU A 74 23.25 -0.07 15.40
C GLU A 74 22.19 -0.85 14.62
N THR A 75 20.95 -0.33 14.58
CA THR A 75 19.86 -0.94 13.83
C THR A 75 20.12 -0.85 12.32
N ASN A 76 20.64 0.28 11.84
CA ASN A 76 21.00 0.47 10.44
C ASN A 76 22.08 -0.52 10.00
N GLN A 77 23.12 -0.73 10.81
CA GLN A 77 24.17 -1.71 10.51
C GLN A 77 23.61 -3.14 10.48
N LYS A 78 22.77 -3.52 11.45
CA LYS A 78 22.10 -4.84 11.46
C LYS A 78 21.24 -5.06 10.22
N LEU A 79 20.44 -4.07 9.84
CA LEU A 79 19.58 -4.12 8.66
C LEU A 79 20.39 -4.18 7.36
N LEU A 80 21.53 -3.48 7.29
CA LEU A 80 22.41 -3.55 6.14
C LEU A 80 23.04 -4.94 5.99
N ALA A 81 23.49 -5.55 7.09
CA ALA A 81 24.01 -6.92 7.06
C ALA A 81 22.94 -7.93 6.61
N GLU A 82 21.72 -7.81 7.13
CA GLU A 82 20.58 -8.62 6.66
C GLU A 82 20.31 -8.38 5.17
N LEU A 83 20.30 -7.14 4.71
CA LEU A 83 20.07 -6.81 3.31
C LEU A 83 21.16 -7.36 2.39
N GLN A 84 22.43 -7.24 2.78
CA GLN A 84 23.58 -7.77 2.03
C GLN A 84 23.55 -9.31 1.94
N SER A 85 23.02 -9.99 2.96
CA SER A 85 22.81 -11.43 2.93
C SER A 85 21.70 -11.86 1.96
N THR A 86 20.83 -10.93 1.55
CA THR A 86 19.74 -11.22 0.62
C THR A 86 20.12 -10.88 -0.81
N VAL A 87 19.74 -11.76 -1.75
CA VAL A 87 19.93 -11.48 -3.18
C VAL A 87 19.00 -10.34 -3.59
N CYS A 88 19.60 -9.19 -3.87
CA CYS A 88 18.90 -8.00 -4.32
C CYS A 88 18.97 -7.86 -5.85
N ASN A 89 17.84 -7.55 -6.49
CA ASN A 89 17.85 -7.08 -7.87
C ASN A 89 18.66 -5.79 -7.97
N ARG A 90 19.25 -5.52 -9.13
CA ARG A 90 20.02 -4.28 -9.36
C ARG A 90 19.42 -3.47 -10.50
N VAL A 91 19.52 -2.15 -10.40
CA VAL A 91 19.14 -1.20 -11.45
C VAL A 91 20.28 -0.23 -11.68
N TRP A 92 20.54 0.06 -12.95
CA TRP A 92 21.53 1.05 -13.34
C TRP A 92 21.03 2.45 -12.97
N ASN A 93 21.82 3.19 -12.20
CA ASN A 93 21.56 4.58 -11.88
C ASN A 93 22.30 5.47 -12.88
N ASN A 94 21.55 6.20 -13.71
CA ASN A 94 22.10 7.09 -14.74
C ASN A 94 22.82 8.32 -14.16
N GLU A 95 22.45 8.77 -12.96
CA GLU A 95 23.03 9.97 -12.34
C GLU A 95 24.39 9.66 -11.71
N LEU A 96 24.49 8.50 -11.05
CA LEU A 96 25.71 8.07 -10.35
C LEU A 96 26.61 7.19 -11.23
N GLY A 97 26.13 6.74 -12.40
CA GLY A 97 26.88 5.86 -13.30
C GLY A 97 27.22 4.51 -12.68
N CYS A 98 26.37 3.97 -11.80
CA CYS A 98 26.63 2.73 -11.08
C CYS A 98 25.39 1.85 -10.93
N TRP A 99 25.60 0.54 -10.72
CA TRP A 99 24.51 -0.39 -10.38
C TRP A 99 24.13 -0.25 -8.91
N GLN A 100 22.88 0.09 -8.64
CA GLN A 100 22.33 0.13 -7.28
C GLN A 100 21.46 -1.09 -7.00
N GLY A 101 21.53 -1.61 -5.78
CA GLY A 101 20.64 -2.68 -5.31
C GLY A 101 19.24 -2.15 -5.02
N ILE A 102 18.20 -2.84 -5.47
CA ILE A 102 16.82 -2.56 -5.07
C ILE A 102 16.53 -3.29 -3.77
N ILE A 103 16.10 -2.55 -2.75
CA ILE A 103 15.64 -3.13 -1.48
C ILE A 103 14.38 -3.99 -1.75
N PRO A 104 14.38 -5.29 -1.41
CA PRO A 104 13.24 -6.16 -1.66
C PRO A 104 11.99 -5.69 -0.90
N ARG A 105 10.81 -5.75 -1.55
CA ARG A 105 9.54 -5.37 -0.91
C ARG A 105 9.25 -6.11 0.40
N ARG A 106 9.62 -7.39 0.48
CA ARG A 106 9.46 -8.20 1.70
C ARG A 106 10.32 -7.67 2.85
N PHE A 107 11.54 -7.23 2.56
CA PHE A 107 12.43 -6.61 3.54
C PHE A 107 11.84 -5.30 4.08
N ILE A 108 11.35 -4.44 3.18
CA ILE A 108 10.68 -3.18 3.55
C ILE A 108 9.50 -3.45 4.48
N GLN A 109 8.66 -4.44 4.16
CA GLN A 109 7.48 -4.79 4.94
C GLN A 109 7.82 -5.31 6.35
N LYS A 110 8.84 -6.16 6.46
CA LYS A 110 9.31 -6.69 7.75
C LYS A 110 9.83 -5.58 8.66
N ASN A 111 10.52 -4.60 8.08
CA ASN A 111 11.28 -3.58 8.81
C ASN A 111 10.65 -2.18 8.69
N LEU A 112 9.33 -2.08 8.44
CA LEU A 112 8.61 -0.83 8.13
C LEU A 112 8.86 0.30 9.13
N ARG A 113 8.95 -0.03 10.43
CA ARG A 113 9.15 0.96 11.49
C ARG A 113 10.53 1.64 11.39
N HIS A 114 11.54 0.91 10.92
CA HIS A 114 12.92 1.37 10.78
C HIS A 114 13.24 1.97 9.41
N MET A 115 12.37 1.75 8.42
CA MET A 115 12.56 2.28 7.05
C MET A 115 12.78 3.80 6.97
N PRO A 116 12.12 4.67 7.78
CA PRO A 116 12.34 6.10 7.68
C PRO A 116 13.81 6.51 7.82
N HIS A 117 14.53 5.94 8.80
CA HIS A 117 15.96 6.26 9.00
C HIS A 117 16.91 5.32 8.25
N PHE A 118 16.45 4.13 7.85
CA PHE A 118 17.28 3.17 7.12
C PHE A 118 17.41 3.50 5.63
N VAL A 119 16.41 4.12 5.00
CA VAL A 119 16.44 4.38 3.54
C VAL A 119 17.57 5.32 3.14
N GLU A 120 17.82 6.37 3.92
CA GLU A 120 18.93 7.31 3.68
C GLU A 120 20.27 6.58 3.80
N PHE A 121 20.46 5.85 4.91
CA PHE A 121 21.65 5.03 5.13
C PHE A 121 21.87 3.97 4.04
N ALA A 122 20.80 3.32 3.57
CA ALA A 122 20.86 2.34 2.50
C ALA A 122 21.27 3.00 1.16
N GLY A 123 20.80 4.22 0.91
CA GLY A 123 21.20 5.06 -0.23
C GLY A 123 22.71 5.28 -0.31
N GLU A 124 23.31 5.67 0.80
CA GLU A 124 24.76 5.85 0.94
C GLU A 124 25.54 4.55 0.68
N ASN A 125 24.92 3.39 0.97
CA ASN A 125 25.50 2.07 0.77
C ASN A 125 25.14 1.44 -0.59
N GLY A 126 24.64 2.22 -1.54
CA GLY A 126 24.37 1.78 -2.91
C GLY A 126 23.04 1.04 -3.10
N TYR A 127 22.09 1.21 -2.19
CA TYR A 127 20.75 0.64 -2.29
C TYR A 127 19.69 1.72 -2.49
N ARG A 128 18.67 1.39 -3.28
CA ARG A 128 17.51 2.25 -3.55
C ARG A 128 16.23 1.54 -3.14
N ARG A 129 15.27 2.31 -2.63
CA ARG A 129 13.91 1.83 -2.38
C ARG A 129 13.18 1.57 -3.71
N SER A 130 12.56 0.39 -3.83
CA SER A 130 11.74 -0.03 -4.98
C SER A 130 10.54 0.86 -5.23
#